data_AF-A0A1Q8ZJ61-F1
#
_entry.id   AF-A0A1Q8ZJ61-F1
#
_cell.length_a   1.000
_cell.length_b   1.000
_cell.length_c   1.000
_cell.angle_alpha   90.00
_cell.angle_beta   90.00
_cell.angle_gamma   90.00
#
_symmetry.space_group_name_H-M   'P 1'
#
loop_
_entity.id
_entity.type
_entity.pdbx_description
1 polymer ?
#
loop_
_entity_poly.entity_id
_entity_poly.type
_entity_poly.pdbx_seq_one_letter_code
_entity_poly.pdbx_strand_id
1 'polypeptide(L)'
;MKYLKAFSLLVLSATLFSMGAMASDSAMAISENKDKGCLDDKIFKSNFLPRFVFVDRNNSPVNVRKEPTVNAAVIYAAPAGGRVFPQKQIMGTDGYCWLQVTVPSRDAKPDGFFSGWVRGDLVVIRFGS
;
A
#
# COMPACT_ATOMS: atom_id res chain seq x y z
N MET A 1 45.38 55.04 9.51
CA MET A 1 44.70 55.97 8.57
C MET A 1 43.79 55.08 7.72
N LYS A 2 42.44 55.14 7.79
CA LYS A 2 41.47 56.21 7.44
C LYS A 2 41.21 56.34 5.93
N TYR A 3 39.98 55.96 5.52
CA TYR A 3 39.30 56.26 4.24
C TYR A 3 39.89 55.56 2.98
N LEU A 4 39.17 55.21 1.90
CA LEU A 4 37.72 55.08 1.53
C LEU A 4 37.67 54.11 0.30
N LYS A 5 36.57 53.64 -0.33
CA LYS A 5 35.09 53.79 -0.24
C LYS A 5 34.43 52.49 -0.80
N ALA A 6 33.12 52.30 -0.63
CA ALA A 6 32.35 51.19 -1.23
C ALA A 6 31.74 51.54 -2.61
N PHE A 7 31.41 50.52 -3.43
CA PHE A 7 30.29 50.61 -4.37
C PHE A 7 29.63 49.25 -4.68
N SER A 8 28.31 49.31 -4.81
CA SER A 8 27.31 48.27 -5.06
C SER A 8 27.51 47.44 -6.34
N LEU A 9 27.15 46.15 -6.30
CA LEU A 9 25.98 45.71 -7.07
C LEU A 9 25.27 44.49 -6.43
N LEU A 10 23.94 44.54 -6.37
CA LEU A 10 23.07 43.48 -5.86
C LEU A 10 22.27 42.93 -7.05
N VAL A 11 22.52 41.68 -7.46
CA VAL A 11 21.81 41.04 -8.58
C VAL A 11 20.85 39.99 -8.04
N LEU A 12 19.58 40.38 -7.94
CA LEU A 12 18.47 39.49 -7.62
C LEU A 12 18.07 38.72 -8.90
N SER A 13 18.52 37.47 -9.06
CA SER A 13 18.09 36.61 -10.17
C SER A 13 16.90 35.75 -9.76
N ALA A 14 15.70 36.34 -9.72
CA ALA A 14 14.46 35.63 -9.46
C ALA A 14 14.05 34.80 -10.70
N THR A 15 14.51 33.55 -10.78
CA THR A 15 14.08 32.62 -11.84
C THR A 15 12.63 32.20 -11.61
N LEU A 16 11.72 32.80 -12.37
CA LEU A 16 10.32 32.38 -12.48
C LEU A 16 10.25 30.92 -12.94
N PHE A 17 9.94 30.00 -12.02
CA PHE A 17 9.58 28.63 -12.38
C PHE A 17 8.11 28.62 -12.81
N SER A 18 7.84 28.25 -14.06
CA SER A 18 6.50 28.36 -14.65
C SER A 18 5.45 27.56 -13.88
N MET A 19 4.26 28.15 -13.74
CA MET A 19 3.09 27.52 -13.11
C MET A 19 2.54 26.39 -14.00
N GLY A 20 3.16 25.21 -13.90
CA GLY A 20 2.62 23.97 -14.44
C GLY A 20 1.41 23.51 -13.62
N ALA A 21 0.21 23.96 -14.01
CA ALA A 21 -1.05 23.59 -13.37
C ALA A 21 -1.43 22.12 -13.70
N MET A 22 -0.68 21.17 -13.14
CA MET A 22 -1.03 19.75 -13.13
C MET A 22 -2.21 19.55 -12.20
N ALA A 23 -3.42 19.43 -12.75
CA ALA A 23 -4.58 19.01 -11.99
C ALA A 23 -4.35 17.58 -11.48
N SER A 24 -4.06 17.44 -10.18
CA SER A 24 -4.08 16.12 -9.55
C SER A 24 -5.52 15.63 -9.54
N ASP A 25 -5.79 14.59 -10.33
CA ASP A 25 -6.98 13.79 -10.17
C ASP A 25 -7.07 13.29 -8.71
N SER A 26 -8.28 13.14 -8.19
CA SER A 26 -8.54 13.10 -6.73
C SER A 26 -8.32 11.72 -6.10
N ALA A 27 -7.19 11.08 -6.44
CA ALA A 27 -6.62 9.98 -5.68
C ALA A 27 -6.07 10.52 -4.35
N MET A 28 -6.86 10.43 -3.27
CA MET A 28 -6.41 10.81 -1.92
C MET A 28 -5.14 10.03 -1.52
N ALA A 29 -4.02 10.74 -1.42
CA ALA A 29 -2.76 10.18 -0.95
C ALA A 29 -2.90 9.72 0.51
N ILE A 30 -2.91 8.41 0.72
CA ILE A 30 -3.11 7.78 2.04
C ILE A 30 -1.84 7.83 2.91
N SER A 31 -1.50 9.05 3.37
CA SER A 31 -0.49 9.38 4.39
C SER A 31 0.97 9.06 4.01
N GLU A 32 1.78 10.11 3.82
CA GLU A 32 3.19 10.03 3.35
C GLU A 32 4.18 9.36 4.34
N ASN A 33 3.71 8.85 5.48
CA ASN A 33 4.53 8.07 6.40
C ASN A 33 3.77 6.83 6.88
N LYS A 34 3.42 5.98 5.92
CA LYS A 34 2.69 4.72 6.15
C LYS A 34 3.51 3.55 5.62
N ASP A 35 3.80 2.62 6.53
CA ASP A 35 4.56 1.40 6.26
C ASP A 35 4.03 0.61 5.04
N LYS A 36 4.94 0.03 4.26
CA LYS A 36 4.65 -0.48 2.90
C LYS A 36 3.58 -1.57 2.93
N GLY A 37 2.48 -1.33 2.21
CA GLY A 37 1.37 -2.28 2.13
C GLY A 37 0.46 -2.32 3.37
N CYS A 38 0.66 -1.47 4.37
CA CYS A 38 -0.26 -1.42 5.51
C CYS A 38 -1.62 -0.84 5.12
N LEU A 39 -2.68 -1.49 5.58
CA LEU A 39 -4.04 -0.97 5.52
C LEU A 39 -4.20 0.14 6.58
N ASP A 40 -5.14 1.07 6.38
CA ASP A 40 -5.43 2.12 7.39
C ASP A 40 -6.17 1.48 8.55
N ASP A 41 -5.74 1.73 9.79
CA ASP A 41 -6.39 1.26 11.01
C ASP A 41 -7.89 1.59 11.07
N LYS A 42 -8.34 2.66 10.40
CA LYS A 42 -9.75 3.02 10.24
C LYS A 42 -10.55 1.95 9.49
N ILE A 43 -9.93 1.19 8.57
CA ILE A 43 -10.58 0.09 7.84
C ILE A 43 -11.07 -0.98 8.82
N PHE A 44 -10.17 -1.44 9.70
CA PHE A 44 -10.48 -2.47 10.70
C PHE A 44 -11.42 -1.98 11.81
N LYS A 45 -11.70 -0.67 11.86
CA LYS A 45 -12.54 0.01 12.87
C LYS A 45 -13.82 0.61 12.25
N SER A 46 -14.10 0.35 10.97
CA SER A 46 -15.23 0.94 10.24
C SER A 46 -16.37 -0.06 10.04
N ASN A 47 -17.60 0.45 10.10
CA ASN A 47 -18.81 -0.29 9.71
C ASN A 47 -18.97 -0.40 8.18
N PHE A 48 -18.11 0.28 7.40
CA PHE A 48 -18.03 0.10 5.94
C PHE A 48 -17.20 -1.14 5.62
N LEU A 49 -17.72 -2.02 4.76
CA LEU A 49 -17.04 -3.24 4.30
C LEU A 49 -16.50 -3.06 2.86
N PRO A 50 -15.29 -2.49 2.68
CA PRO A 50 -14.67 -2.40 1.37
C PRO A 50 -14.37 -3.80 0.80
N ARG A 51 -14.56 -3.97 -0.52
CA ARG A 51 -14.18 -5.21 -1.21
C ARG A 51 -12.66 -5.20 -1.42
N PHE A 52 -11.93 -6.04 -0.71
CA PHE A 52 -10.53 -6.31 -1.03
C PHE A 52 -10.41 -7.38 -2.11
N VAL A 53 -9.40 -7.21 -2.97
CA VAL A 53 -8.98 -8.22 -3.95
C VAL A 53 -7.46 -8.37 -3.96
N PHE A 54 -6.99 -9.56 -4.32
CA PHE A 54 -5.60 -9.80 -4.65
C PHE A 54 -5.19 -9.10 -5.94
N VAL A 55 -3.97 -8.58 -5.99
CA VAL A 55 -3.32 -8.05 -7.20
C VAL A 55 -1.86 -8.47 -7.28
N ASP A 56 -1.40 -8.67 -8.49
CA ASP A 56 0.01 -8.77 -8.86
C ASP A 56 0.23 -7.93 -10.13
N ARG A 57 1.45 -7.41 -10.32
CA ARG A 57 1.82 -6.58 -11.47
C ARG A 57 1.59 -7.28 -12.82
N ASN A 58 1.79 -8.59 -12.86
CA ASN A 58 1.65 -9.42 -14.07
C ASN A 58 0.35 -10.24 -14.05
N ASN A 59 -0.59 -9.92 -13.15
CA ASN A 59 -1.82 -10.68 -12.88
C ASN A 59 -1.55 -12.16 -12.48
N SER A 60 -0.38 -12.44 -11.88
CA SER A 60 0.00 -13.77 -11.39
C SER A 60 -0.81 -14.17 -10.13
N PRO A 61 -0.88 -15.46 -9.79
CA PRO A 61 -1.42 -15.89 -8.49
C PRO A 61 -0.61 -15.31 -7.31
N VAL A 62 -1.33 -14.83 -6.29
CA VAL A 62 -0.77 -14.28 -5.06
C VAL A 62 -0.64 -15.37 -4.00
N ASN A 63 0.57 -15.57 -3.49
CA ASN A 63 0.88 -16.60 -2.50
C ASN A 63 0.39 -16.20 -1.09
N VAL A 64 -0.56 -16.96 -0.55
CA VAL A 64 -0.94 -16.95 0.85
C VAL A 64 -0.08 -17.97 1.59
N ARG A 65 0.57 -17.54 2.66
CA ARG A 65 1.58 -18.31 3.41
C ARG A 65 1.10 -18.66 4.82
N LYS A 66 1.72 -19.69 5.41
CA LYS A 66 1.44 -20.12 6.79
C LYS A 66 1.80 -19.03 7.83
N GLU A 67 2.85 -18.26 7.55
CA GLU A 67 3.46 -17.29 8.47
C GLU A 67 3.85 -15.99 7.70
N PRO A 68 3.98 -14.84 8.40
CA PRO A 68 4.21 -13.52 7.79
C PRO A 68 5.68 -13.31 7.36
N THR A 69 6.17 -14.12 6.42
CA THR A 69 7.51 -13.99 5.83
C THR A 69 7.58 -14.65 4.46
N VAL A 70 8.42 -14.11 3.57
CA VAL A 70 8.66 -14.64 2.21
C VAL A 70 9.22 -16.07 2.19
N ASN A 71 9.79 -16.54 3.31
CA ASN A 71 10.34 -17.89 3.45
C ASN A 71 9.32 -18.93 3.95
N ALA A 72 8.14 -18.50 4.43
CA ALA A 72 7.13 -19.41 4.96
C ALA A 72 6.44 -20.22 3.86
N ALA A 73 6.06 -21.46 4.17
CA ALA A 73 5.35 -22.33 3.23
C ALA A 73 4.10 -21.66 2.66
N VAL A 74 3.92 -21.74 1.34
CA VAL A 74 2.69 -21.33 0.66
C VAL A 74 1.62 -22.37 0.95
N ILE A 75 0.49 -21.94 1.49
CA ILE A 75 -0.66 -22.80 1.81
C ILE A 75 -1.78 -22.69 0.77
N TYR A 76 -1.81 -21.59 0.01
CA TYR A 76 -2.74 -21.38 -1.09
C TYR A 76 -2.17 -20.34 -2.09
N ALA A 77 -2.39 -20.56 -3.38
CA ALA A 77 -2.06 -19.61 -4.44
C ALA A 77 -3.36 -18.98 -4.95
N ALA A 78 -3.69 -17.78 -4.47
CA ALA A 78 -4.96 -17.13 -4.78
C ALA A 78 -4.91 -16.46 -6.16
N PRO A 79 -5.95 -16.59 -7.01
CA PRO A 79 -5.98 -15.90 -8.30
C PRO A 79 -6.04 -14.37 -8.12
N ALA A 80 -5.34 -13.63 -8.98
CA ALA A 80 -5.48 -12.17 -9.06
C ALA A 80 -6.94 -11.77 -9.35
N GLY A 81 -7.41 -10.68 -8.74
CA GLY A 81 -8.81 -10.30 -8.70
C GLY A 81 -9.68 -11.13 -7.73
N GLY A 82 -9.16 -12.23 -7.17
CA GLY A 82 -9.84 -13.02 -6.14
C GLY A 82 -10.13 -12.20 -4.89
N ARG A 83 -11.31 -12.40 -4.29
CA ARG A 83 -11.71 -11.72 -3.05
C ARG A 83 -10.89 -12.21 -1.86
N VAL A 84 -10.61 -11.30 -0.93
CA VAL A 84 -9.86 -11.55 0.29
C VAL A 84 -10.48 -10.77 1.46
N PHE A 85 -10.31 -11.26 2.69
CA PHE A 85 -10.80 -10.60 3.90
C PHE A 85 -9.65 -10.42 4.90
N PRO A 86 -8.99 -9.25 4.92
CA PRO A 86 -8.00 -8.90 5.95
C PRO A 86 -8.63 -8.85 7.35
N GLN A 87 -8.02 -9.53 8.30
CA GLN A 87 -8.46 -9.60 9.71
C GLN A 87 -7.54 -8.83 10.65
N LYS A 88 -6.24 -8.84 10.37
CA LYS A 88 -5.17 -8.23 11.18
C LYS A 88 -4.01 -7.84 10.27
N GLN A 89 -3.19 -6.88 10.69
CA GLN A 89 -1.88 -6.60 10.10
C GLN A 89 -0.77 -6.64 11.15
N ILE A 90 0.46 -6.96 10.72
CA ILE A 90 1.70 -6.74 11.48
C ILE A 90 2.79 -6.20 10.54
N MET A 91 3.80 -5.52 11.08
CA MET A 91 5.04 -5.27 10.36
C MET A 91 5.84 -6.58 10.23
N GLY A 92 6.28 -6.91 9.01
CA GLY A 92 7.21 -8.00 8.72
C GLY A 92 8.67 -7.55 8.78
N THR A 93 9.58 -8.52 8.93
CA THR A 93 11.03 -8.25 8.92
C THR A 93 11.59 -7.87 7.55
N ASP A 94 10.77 -7.96 6.49
CA ASP A 94 11.07 -7.49 5.13
C ASP A 94 10.69 -6.01 4.89
N GLY A 95 10.18 -5.30 5.90
CA GLY A 95 9.80 -3.89 5.79
C GLY A 95 8.47 -3.65 5.07
N TYR A 96 7.61 -4.66 5.04
CA TYR A 96 6.24 -4.60 4.56
C TYR A 96 5.25 -5.02 5.65
N CYS A 97 4.03 -4.48 5.63
CA CYS A 97 2.93 -5.08 6.37
C CYS A 97 2.60 -6.46 5.80
N TRP A 98 2.39 -7.42 6.69
CA TRP A 98 1.76 -8.70 6.39
C TRP A 98 0.35 -8.69 6.96
N LEU A 99 -0.61 -8.98 6.09
CA LEU A 99 -2.03 -9.06 6.41
C LEU A 99 -2.37 -10.52 6.72
N GLN A 100 -2.91 -10.78 7.91
CA GLN A 100 -3.61 -12.03 8.17
C GLN A 100 -4.95 -11.95 7.45
N VAL A 101 -5.21 -12.93 6.57
CA VAL A 101 -6.32 -12.93 5.63
C VAL A 101 -7.07 -14.24 5.67
N THR A 102 -8.38 -14.15 5.48
CA THR A 102 -9.27 -15.27 5.16
C THR A 102 -9.66 -15.17 3.68
N VAL A 103 -9.60 -16.28 2.95
CA VAL A 103 -9.77 -16.35 1.50
C VAL A 103 -10.81 -17.41 1.14
N PRO A 104 -11.96 -17.06 0.55
CA PRO A 104 -12.96 -18.04 0.13
C PRO A 104 -12.43 -18.89 -1.03
N SER A 105 -12.49 -20.21 -0.91
CA SER A 105 -12.14 -21.16 -1.97
C SER A 105 -12.99 -22.42 -1.89
N ARG A 106 -13.29 -23.03 -3.05
CA ARG A 106 -13.97 -24.33 -3.13
C ARG A 106 -13.08 -25.49 -2.71
N ASP A 107 -11.77 -25.29 -2.76
CA ASP A 107 -10.77 -26.32 -2.43
C ASP A 107 -10.37 -26.30 -0.94
N ALA A 108 -10.73 -25.23 -0.23
CA ALA A 108 -10.57 -25.12 1.22
C ALA A 108 -11.56 -26.03 1.96
N LYS A 109 -11.08 -26.70 3.01
CA LYS A 109 -11.87 -27.65 3.80
C LYS A 109 -11.57 -27.48 5.29
N PRO A 110 -12.57 -27.63 6.19
CA PRO A 110 -13.96 -28.00 5.91
C PRO A 110 -14.91 -26.79 5.71
N ASP A 111 -14.46 -25.58 6.00
CA ASP A 111 -15.29 -24.37 6.12
C ASP A 111 -15.43 -23.52 4.84
N GLY A 112 -14.66 -23.85 3.79
CA GLY A 112 -14.62 -23.10 2.54
C GLY A 112 -13.65 -21.92 2.54
N PHE A 113 -12.73 -21.82 3.52
CA PHE A 113 -11.75 -20.73 3.58
C PHE A 113 -10.31 -21.19 3.84
N PHE A 114 -9.35 -20.60 3.11
CA PHE A 114 -7.95 -20.62 3.52
C PHE A 114 -7.67 -19.41 4.43
N SER A 115 -7.07 -19.64 5.59
CA SER A 115 -6.62 -18.56 6.48
C SER A 115 -5.10 -18.59 6.64
N GLY A 116 -4.44 -17.44 6.42
CA GLY A 116 -2.98 -17.32 6.41
C GLY A 116 -2.52 -15.89 6.25
N TRP A 117 -1.31 -15.69 5.74
CA TRP A 117 -0.66 -14.38 5.63
C TRP A 117 -0.32 -14.03 4.18
N VAL A 118 -0.54 -12.77 3.81
CA VAL A 118 -0.13 -12.21 2.52
C VAL A 118 0.56 -10.86 2.74
N ARG A 119 1.52 -10.49 1.89
CA ARG A 119 2.16 -9.17 1.95
C ARG A 119 1.17 -8.12 1.42
N GLY A 120 0.99 -7.04 2.17
CA GLY A 120 -0.16 -6.14 2.01
C GLY A 120 -0.15 -5.26 0.76
N ASP A 121 1.00 -5.13 0.08
CA ASP A 121 1.11 -4.49 -1.23
C ASP A 121 0.43 -5.30 -2.36
N LEU A 122 0.14 -6.59 -2.12
CA LEU A 122 -0.58 -7.49 -3.05
C LEU A 122 -2.09 -7.52 -2.80
N VAL A 123 -2.62 -6.59 -1.97
CA VAL A 123 -4.04 -6.50 -1.62
C VAL A 123 -4.52 -5.05 -1.75
N VAL A 124 -5.57 -4.83 -2.55
CA VAL A 124 -6.14 -3.49 -2.78
C VAL A 124 -7.64 -3.44 -2.53
N ILE A 125 -8.12 -2.26 -2.15
CA ILE A 125 -9.56 -1.96 -2.12
C ILE A 125 -10.05 -1.77 -3.55
N ARG A 126 -11.19 -2.38 -3.88
CA ARG A 126 -12.03 -2.04 -5.02
C ARG A 126 -13.33 -1.45 -4.51
N PHE A 127 -13.49 -0.14 -4.69
CA PHE A 127 -14.81 0.49 -4.61
C PHE A 127 -15.67 0.01 -5.79
N GLY A 128 -16.99 -0.03 -5.60
CA GLY A 128 -17.92 -0.39 -6.66
C GLY A 128 -18.06 0.73 -7.69
N SER A 129 -18.13 0.35 -8.96
CA SER A 129 -18.76 1.12 -10.05
C SER A 129 -20.24 0.81 -10.09
#